data_AF-A0A955EDX5-F1
#
_entry.id   AF-A0A955EDX5-F1
#
_cell.length_a   1.000
_cell.length_b   1.000
_cell.length_c   1.000
_cell.angle_alpha   90.00
_cell.angle_beta   90.00
_cell.angle_gamma   90.00
#
_symmetry.space_group_name_H-M   'P 1'
#
loop_
_entity.id
_entity.type
_entity.pdbx_description
1 polymer ?
#
loop_
_entity_poly.entity_id
_entity_poly.type
_entity_poly.pdbx_seq_one_letter_code
_entity_poly.pdbx_strand_id
1 'polypeptide(L)'
;MAKLLALDIGEKRIGVALADAKAPFPAPLTTLEASDTLADDFSALLHKHKVHTVVVGYPRNQQGEVTKQTGRVEHIVGLLKIPPSVHVVWQDESLTSVKAEDELKRRGKPYEKGDIDALAATYILNDYIASHPVSSDHSAHQVSQHNQPVTEVKPAKSPKKRRGLLKWALIGVVGAALLATVSAVGWYLSALQPRTRDPVYSVVTVEQGSGTSDIATELQKSAVIKSARAFTIYTRLSGVNNLQAGTYRLSSADSVPEIATIIADGKITTQNVLISPGLRLDEILSILEKEGYAEADIEAALTSVRSHPLLAGYPKNARLEGYLYPDTYQIEPNTSADSLIEKTLDNFDAAITPDMRAGIKAQGLTLQQAIILASIVQQEVSDPDVQRTVAQVFIKRLREGTVLGSDVTYMYAAEQFGTVNNPSSNSPYNTRKFAGLPPTAISNFNLSALKAVANPTDTSYNYFVAGDDGKTYFSYTLEQHQANIDKYCIKGCQ
;
A
#
# COMPACT_ATOMS: atom_id res chain seq x y z
N MET A 1 -2.29 -33.44 7.33
CA MET A 1 -1.82 -32.20 7.96
C MET A 1 -3.05 -31.56 8.57
N ALA A 2 -3.06 -31.30 9.87
CA ALA A 2 -4.20 -30.66 10.51
C ALA A 2 -4.20 -29.18 10.09
N LYS A 3 -5.22 -28.76 9.34
CA LYS A 3 -5.40 -27.35 8.99
C LYS A 3 -6.37 -26.70 9.96
N LEU A 4 -6.00 -25.51 10.40
CA LEU A 4 -6.81 -24.62 11.21
C LEU A 4 -7.52 -23.66 10.27
N LEU A 5 -8.82 -23.44 10.47
CA LEU A 5 -9.61 -22.45 9.75
C LEU A 5 -10.20 -21.49 10.77
N ALA A 6 -10.11 -20.18 10.54
CA ALA A 6 -10.76 -19.19 11.39
C ALA A 6 -11.95 -18.52 10.70
N LEU A 7 -12.94 -18.14 11.50
CA LEU A 7 -14.15 -17.44 11.10
C LEU A 7 -14.28 -16.12 11.87
N ASP A 8 -14.41 -15.02 11.13
CA ASP A 8 -14.87 -13.72 11.63
C ASP A 8 -16.33 -13.53 11.21
N ILE A 9 -17.28 -13.60 12.15
CA ILE A 9 -18.71 -13.66 11.83
C ILE A 9 -19.33 -12.27 11.90
N GLY A 10 -19.51 -11.66 10.73
CA GLY A 10 -20.18 -10.36 10.57
C GLY A 10 -21.68 -10.47 10.26
N GLU A 11 -22.32 -9.32 10.02
CA GLU A 11 -23.77 -9.27 9.83
C GLU A 11 -24.25 -9.75 8.45
N LYS A 12 -23.42 -9.57 7.42
CA LYS A 12 -23.75 -9.94 6.04
C LYS A 12 -22.82 -11.00 5.49
N ARG A 13 -21.60 -11.07 6.02
CA ARG A 13 -20.53 -11.91 5.52
C ARG A 13 -19.71 -12.47 6.66
N ILE A 14 -19.02 -13.57 6.36
CA ILE A 14 -18.14 -14.26 7.29
C ILE A 14 -16.75 -14.30 6.66
N GLY A 15 -15.78 -13.67 7.31
CA GLY A 15 -14.38 -13.73 6.92
C GLY A 15 -13.79 -15.11 7.20
N VAL A 16 -12.99 -15.64 6.28
CA VAL A 16 -12.37 -16.97 6.42
C VAL A 16 -10.86 -16.86 6.25
N ALA A 17 -10.11 -17.41 7.19
CA ALA A 17 -8.65 -17.54 7.12
C ALA A 17 -8.20 -18.98 7.35
N LEU A 18 -7.02 -19.35 6.83
CA LEU A 18 -6.47 -20.70 6.92
C LEU A 18 -5.02 -20.69 7.40
N ALA A 19 -4.64 -21.67 8.22
CA ALA A 19 -3.25 -21.92 8.63
C ALA A 19 -2.96 -23.43 8.72
N ASP A 20 -1.69 -23.81 8.58
CA ASP A 20 -1.24 -25.17 8.90
C ASP A 20 -0.80 -25.24 10.36
N ALA A 21 -1.26 -26.24 11.11
CA ALA A 21 -0.89 -26.40 12.51
C ALA A 21 0.62 -26.61 12.74
N LYS A 22 1.39 -27.05 11.72
CA LYS A 22 2.85 -27.23 11.82
C LYS A 22 3.66 -26.03 11.32
N ALA A 23 3.05 -25.14 10.54
CA ALA A 23 3.66 -23.94 9.99
C ALA A 23 2.63 -22.80 10.07
N PRO A 24 2.50 -22.17 11.25
CA PRO A 24 1.38 -21.32 11.56
C PRO A 24 1.57 -19.92 10.97
N PHE A 25 1.40 -19.81 9.66
CA PHE A 25 1.26 -18.53 8.96
C PHE A 25 -0.18 -18.40 8.49
N PRO A 26 -1.07 -17.78 9.30
CA PRO A 26 -2.43 -17.48 8.89
C PRO A 26 -2.44 -16.63 7.63
N ALA A 27 -3.29 -17.00 6.67
CA ALA A 27 -3.56 -16.20 5.50
C ALA A 27 -5.07 -16.07 5.28
N PRO A 28 -5.56 -14.90 4.81
CA PRO A 28 -6.94 -14.75 4.40
C PRO A 28 -7.22 -15.72 3.24
N LEU A 29 -8.37 -16.39 3.29
CA LEU A 29 -8.79 -17.37 2.29
C LEU A 29 -9.89 -16.81 1.39
N THR A 30 -11.00 -16.38 1.97
CA THR A 30 -12.20 -15.89 1.27
C THR A 30 -13.15 -15.23 2.27
N THR A 31 -14.27 -14.69 1.77
CA THR A 31 -15.48 -14.43 2.55
C THR A 31 -16.61 -15.39 2.14
N LEU A 32 -17.55 -15.64 3.05
CA LEU A 32 -18.81 -16.34 2.79
C LEU A 32 -19.98 -15.38 3.00
N GLU A 33 -21.01 -15.44 2.16
CA GLU A 33 -22.23 -14.64 2.35
C GLU A 33 -23.19 -15.33 3.33
N ALA A 34 -23.80 -14.55 4.22
CA ALA A 34 -24.80 -15.04 5.17
C ALA A 34 -26.15 -15.28 4.46
N SER A 35 -26.22 -16.37 3.70
CA SER A 35 -27.37 -16.78 2.88
C SER A 35 -27.83 -18.20 3.21
N ASP A 36 -28.91 -18.65 2.57
CA ASP A 36 -29.47 -19.99 2.78
C ASP A 36 -28.51 -21.13 2.37
N THR A 37 -27.51 -20.86 1.51
CA THR A 37 -26.49 -21.84 1.08
C THR A 37 -25.26 -21.89 1.97
N LEU A 38 -25.19 -21.03 3.00
CA LEU A 38 -23.99 -20.85 3.82
C LEU A 38 -23.43 -22.17 4.39
N ALA A 39 -24.29 -23.07 4.84
CA ALA A 39 -23.88 -24.35 5.42
C ALA A 39 -23.20 -25.26 4.38
N ASP A 40 -23.70 -25.26 3.14
CA ASP A 40 -23.17 -26.09 2.06
C ASP A 40 -21.84 -25.52 1.55
N ASP A 41 -21.76 -24.20 1.41
CA ASP A 41 -20.54 -23.48 1.02
C ASP A 41 -19.42 -23.67 2.07
N PHE A 42 -19.78 -23.60 3.35
CA PHE A 42 -18.84 -23.86 4.44
C PHE A 42 -18.38 -25.32 4.49
N SER A 43 -19.30 -26.27 4.33
CA SER A 43 -18.97 -27.70 4.25
C SER A 43 -18.01 -28.01 3.11
N ALA A 44 -18.23 -27.42 1.92
CA ALA A 44 -17.33 -27.55 0.78
C ALA A 44 -15.91 -27.04 1.10
N LEU A 45 -15.78 -25.94 1.84
CA LEU A 45 -14.49 -25.41 2.29
C LEU A 45 -13.78 -26.36 3.28
N LEU A 46 -14.50 -26.90 4.26
CA LEU A 46 -13.92 -27.86 5.21
C LEU A 46 -13.35 -29.09 4.49
N HIS A 47 -14.10 -29.64 3.54
CA HIS A 47 -13.69 -30.80 2.75
C HIS A 47 -12.50 -30.48 1.83
N LYS A 48 -12.57 -29.38 1.07
CA LYS A 48 -11.51 -28.94 0.15
C LYS A 48 -10.17 -28.75 0.88
N HIS A 49 -10.20 -28.15 2.07
CA HIS A 49 -8.99 -27.82 2.81
C HIS A 49 -8.59 -28.86 3.87
N LYS A 50 -9.39 -29.92 4.08
CA LYS A 50 -9.15 -30.97 5.10
C LYS A 50 -8.96 -30.36 6.50
N VAL A 51 -9.87 -29.46 6.87
CA VAL A 51 -9.84 -28.72 8.14
C VAL A 51 -10.14 -29.67 9.30
N HIS A 52 -9.34 -29.56 10.37
CA HIS A 52 -9.52 -30.37 11.58
C HIS A 52 -9.98 -29.54 12.78
N THR A 53 -9.65 -28.24 12.79
CA THR A 53 -10.07 -27.31 13.83
C THR A 53 -10.62 -26.05 13.20
N VAL A 54 -11.79 -25.62 13.65
CA VAL A 54 -12.41 -24.34 13.29
C VAL A 54 -12.32 -23.42 14.51
N VAL A 55 -11.68 -22.27 14.34
CA VAL A 55 -11.55 -21.21 15.33
C VAL A 55 -12.59 -20.15 15.01
N VAL A 56 -13.50 -19.88 15.93
CA VAL A 56 -14.56 -18.89 15.71
C VAL A 56 -14.30 -17.68 16.59
N GLY A 57 -14.29 -16.51 15.97
CA GLY A 57 -14.27 -15.23 16.68
C GLY A 57 -15.46 -15.11 17.63
N TYR A 58 -15.18 -14.69 18.86
CA TYR A 58 -16.15 -14.61 19.94
C TYR A 58 -16.23 -13.18 20.45
N PRO A 59 -17.21 -12.38 19.97
CA PRO A 59 -17.30 -10.95 20.27
C PRO A 59 -17.55 -10.74 21.75
N ARG A 60 -16.75 -9.87 22.36
CA ARG A 60 -16.90 -9.40 23.74
C ARG A 60 -16.81 -7.88 23.80
N ASN A 61 -17.44 -7.28 24.82
CA ASN A 61 -17.25 -5.85 25.07
C ASN A 61 -15.85 -5.58 25.67
N GLN A 62 -15.50 -4.31 25.87
CA GLN A 62 -14.21 -3.91 26.46
C GLN A 62 -13.99 -4.43 27.89
N GLN A 63 -15.05 -4.94 28.54
CA GLN A 63 -15.05 -5.53 29.87
C GLN A 63 -15.01 -7.07 29.85
N GLY A 64 -14.97 -7.69 28.65
CA GLY A 64 -14.91 -9.15 28.48
C GLY A 64 -16.26 -9.87 28.58
N GLU A 65 -17.38 -9.14 28.62
CA GLU A 65 -18.73 -9.69 28.76
C GLU A 65 -19.37 -10.00 27.41
N VAL A 66 -20.33 -10.94 27.45
CA VAL A 66 -21.15 -11.39 26.32
C VAL A 66 -22.09 -10.26 25.88
N THR A 67 -22.24 -10.09 24.56
CA THR A 67 -23.11 -9.06 23.96
C THR A 67 -24.21 -9.70 23.10
N LYS A 68 -25.13 -8.88 22.57
CA LYS A 68 -26.13 -9.35 21.58
C LYS A 68 -25.49 -9.93 20.31
N GLN A 69 -24.30 -9.45 19.95
CA GLN A 69 -23.52 -9.96 18.82
C GLN A 69 -23.04 -11.39 19.08
N THR A 70 -22.66 -11.70 20.32
CA THR A 70 -22.20 -13.04 20.73
C THR A 70 -23.29 -14.09 20.54
N GLY A 71 -24.53 -13.82 20.95
CA GLY A 71 -25.65 -14.75 20.75
C GLY A 71 -25.98 -14.99 19.26
N ARG A 72 -25.73 -14.00 18.40
CA ARG A 72 -25.88 -14.14 16.95
C ARG A 72 -24.78 -15.04 16.35
N VAL A 73 -23.55 -14.86 16.80
CA VAL A 73 -22.41 -15.69 16.39
C VAL A 73 -22.67 -17.16 16.75
N GLU A 74 -23.12 -17.44 17.96
CA GLU A 74 -23.49 -18.79 18.39
C GLU A 74 -24.61 -19.40 17.53
N HIS A 75 -25.62 -18.60 17.19
CA HIS A 75 -26.69 -19.03 16.29
C HIS A 75 -26.18 -19.40 14.89
N ILE A 76 -25.34 -18.54 14.29
CA ILE A 76 -24.78 -18.76 12.96
C ILE A 76 -23.90 -20.01 12.94
N VAL A 77 -23.05 -20.21 13.96
CA VAL A 77 -22.24 -21.44 14.07
C VAL A 77 -23.12 -22.69 14.15
N GLY A 78 -24.28 -22.62 14.83
CA GLY A 78 -25.28 -23.69 14.82
C GLY A 78 -25.81 -24.01 13.42
N LEU A 79 -25.94 -23.01 12.55
CA LEU A 79 -26.41 -23.18 11.17
C LEU A 79 -25.33 -23.78 10.24
N LEU A 80 -24.05 -23.64 10.57
CA LEU A 80 -22.94 -24.17 9.76
C LEU A 80 -22.84 -25.70 9.73
N LYS A 81 -23.60 -26.41 10.58
CA LYS A 81 -23.66 -27.89 10.65
C LYS A 81 -22.27 -28.54 10.65
N ILE A 82 -21.37 -28.00 11.47
CA ILE A 82 -19.97 -28.44 11.52
C ILE A 82 -19.92 -29.93 11.92
N PRO A 83 -19.25 -30.80 11.14
CA PRO A 83 -19.17 -32.23 11.45
C PRO A 83 -18.55 -32.48 12.83
N PRO A 84 -19.04 -33.46 13.62
CA PRO A 84 -18.47 -33.78 14.94
C PRO A 84 -16.98 -34.17 14.93
N SER A 85 -16.44 -34.54 13.76
CA SER A 85 -15.02 -34.84 13.56
C SER A 85 -14.12 -33.59 13.48
N VAL A 86 -14.70 -32.39 13.39
CA VAL A 86 -13.99 -31.11 13.33
C VAL A 86 -14.14 -30.41 14.69
N HIS A 87 -13.02 -30.09 15.33
CA HIS A 87 -13.01 -29.45 16.64
C HIS A 87 -13.34 -27.95 16.50
N VAL A 88 -14.31 -27.45 17.27
CA VAL A 88 -14.68 -26.01 17.26
C VAL A 88 -14.10 -25.34 18.51
N VAL A 89 -13.39 -24.23 18.31
CA VAL A 89 -12.79 -23.42 19.38
C VAL A 89 -13.30 -22.00 19.29
N TRP A 90 -13.57 -21.37 20.43
CA TRP A 90 -13.96 -19.97 20.52
C TRP A 90 -12.75 -19.11 20.90
N GLN A 91 -12.50 -18.04 20.15
CA GLN A 91 -11.36 -17.14 20.37
C GLN A 91 -11.87 -15.71 20.51
N ASP A 92 -11.42 -14.99 21.53
CA ASP A 92 -11.80 -13.58 21.73
C ASP A 92 -11.36 -12.74 20.52
N GLU A 93 -12.30 -12.00 19.92
CA GLU A 93 -12.08 -11.19 18.72
C GLU A 93 -12.02 -9.67 19.01
N SER A 94 -11.99 -9.29 20.29
CA SER A 94 -11.99 -7.88 20.70
C SER A 94 -10.91 -7.08 19.96
N LEU A 95 -11.34 -6.02 19.27
CA LEU A 95 -10.49 -5.09 18.49
C LEU A 95 -9.83 -5.67 17.22
N THR A 96 -10.18 -6.89 16.78
CA THR A 96 -9.57 -7.50 15.58
C THR A 96 -10.00 -6.81 14.27
N SER A 97 -11.29 -6.46 14.11
CA SER A 97 -11.77 -5.74 12.92
C SER A 97 -11.24 -4.30 12.84
N VAL A 98 -11.05 -3.64 13.99
CA VAL A 98 -10.43 -2.30 14.05
C VAL A 98 -8.96 -2.36 13.62
N LYS A 99 -8.21 -3.36 14.11
CA LYS A 99 -6.84 -3.60 13.65
C LYS A 99 -6.77 -3.90 12.15
N ALA A 100 -7.75 -4.66 11.61
CA ALA A 100 -7.81 -4.99 10.19
C ALA A 100 -8.11 -3.75 9.32
N GLU A 101 -9.04 -2.92 9.76
CA GLU A 101 -9.36 -1.67 9.08
C GLU A 101 -8.19 -0.68 9.13
N ASP A 102 -7.55 -0.51 10.29
CA ASP A 102 -6.37 0.37 10.42
C ASP A 102 -5.20 -0.10 9.56
N GLU A 103 -4.96 -1.42 9.50
CA GLU A 103 -3.91 -2.00 8.66
C GLU A 103 -4.23 -1.81 7.16
N LEU A 104 -5.47 -2.03 6.74
CA LEU A 104 -5.87 -1.81 5.34
C LEU A 104 -5.82 -0.33 4.96
N LYS A 105 -6.19 0.59 5.87
CA LYS A 105 -6.00 2.03 5.70
C LYS A 105 -4.52 2.41 5.57
N ARG A 106 -3.65 1.86 6.43
CA ARG A 106 -2.19 2.10 6.35
C ARG A 106 -1.58 1.57 5.06
N ARG A 107 -2.12 0.50 4.48
CA ARG A 107 -1.64 -0.07 3.21
C ARG A 107 -1.95 0.83 2.00
N GLY A 108 -2.83 1.83 2.14
CA GLY A 108 -3.08 2.85 1.10
C GLY A 108 -3.65 2.32 -0.22
N LYS A 109 -4.10 1.05 -0.26
CA LYS A 109 -4.74 0.44 -1.44
C LYS A 109 -6.26 0.45 -1.26
N PRO A 110 -7.06 0.63 -2.31
CA PRO A 110 -8.50 0.43 -2.24
C PRO A 110 -8.80 -0.99 -1.74
N TYR A 111 -9.67 -1.10 -0.75
CA TYR A 111 -10.10 -2.37 -0.20
C TYR A 111 -11.62 -2.38 -0.07
N GLU A 112 -12.22 -3.54 -0.27
CA GLU A 112 -13.64 -3.74 -0.03
C GLU A 112 -13.88 -4.15 1.42
N LYS A 113 -15.11 -3.98 1.89
CA LYS A 113 -15.45 -4.42 3.26
C LYS A 113 -15.16 -5.91 3.48
N GLY A 114 -15.17 -6.75 2.43
CA GLY A 114 -14.88 -8.18 2.54
C GLY A 114 -13.41 -8.48 2.86
N ASP A 115 -12.51 -7.59 2.46
CA ASP A 115 -11.07 -7.68 2.78
C ASP A 115 -10.83 -7.43 4.28
N ILE A 116 -11.64 -6.57 4.91
CA ILE A 116 -11.61 -6.35 6.35
C ILE A 116 -11.99 -7.64 7.09
N ASP A 117 -13.11 -8.25 6.69
CA ASP A 117 -13.64 -9.47 7.34
C ASP A 117 -12.62 -10.64 7.20
N ALA A 118 -12.02 -10.85 6.02
CA ALA A 118 -11.01 -11.89 5.80
C ALA A 118 -9.69 -11.63 6.56
N LEU A 119 -9.28 -10.36 6.68
CA LEU A 119 -8.10 -9.98 7.46
C LEU A 119 -8.34 -10.08 8.98
N ALA A 120 -9.53 -9.73 9.45
CA ALA A 120 -9.94 -9.93 10.84
C ALA A 120 -9.92 -11.43 11.23
N ALA A 121 -10.44 -12.31 10.36
CA ALA A 121 -10.32 -13.76 10.53
C ALA A 121 -8.86 -14.23 10.62
N THR A 122 -7.95 -13.57 9.90
CA THR A 122 -6.51 -13.86 9.96
C THR A 122 -5.91 -13.48 11.31
N TYR A 123 -6.33 -12.36 11.91
CA TYR A 123 -5.90 -11.97 13.26
C TYR A 123 -6.45 -12.88 14.35
N ILE A 124 -7.72 -13.27 14.25
CA ILE A 124 -8.33 -14.25 15.16
C ILE A 124 -7.53 -15.56 15.14
N LEU A 125 -7.15 -16.04 13.94
CA LEU A 125 -6.35 -17.25 13.80
C LEU A 125 -4.94 -17.09 14.38
N ASN A 126 -4.33 -15.94 14.16
CA ASN A 126 -3.00 -15.63 14.67
C ASN A 126 -2.98 -15.60 16.20
N ASP A 127 -3.97 -14.96 16.82
CA ASP A 127 -4.09 -14.86 18.28
C ASP A 127 -4.39 -16.24 18.91
N TYR A 128 -5.20 -17.07 18.25
CA TYR A 128 -5.42 -18.45 18.67
C TYR A 128 -4.13 -19.27 18.66
N ILE A 129 -3.34 -19.19 17.58
CA ILE A 129 -2.08 -19.94 17.50
C ILE A 129 -1.06 -19.43 18.52
N ALA A 130 -0.99 -18.12 18.72
CA ALA A 130 -0.10 -17.52 19.72
C ALA A 130 -0.45 -17.96 21.16
N SER A 131 -1.75 -18.14 21.46
CA SER A 131 -2.24 -18.59 22.78
C SER A 131 -2.20 -20.10 22.98
N HIS A 132 -2.00 -20.89 21.91
CA HIS A 132 -1.92 -22.35 21.94
C HIS A 132 -0.61 -22.86 21.29
N PRO A 133 0.57 -22.47 21.81
CA PRO A 133 1.84 -22.94 21.28
C PRO A 133 1.91 -24.47 21.37
N VAL A 134 2.22 -25.11 20.24
CA VAL A 134 2.40 -26.56 20.17
C VAL A 134 3.51 -26.96 21.13
N SER A 135 3.16 -27.65 22.22
CA SER A 135 4.12 -28.14 23.22
C SER A 135 5.07 -29.12 22.54
N SER A 136 6.34 -28.72 22.40
CA SER A 136 7.44 -29.67 22.26
C SER A 136 7.60 -30.41 23.59
N ASP A 137 7.19 -31.68 23.62
CA ASP A 137 7.43 -32.58 24.75
C ASP A 137 8.94 -32.69 25.03
N HIS A 138 9.42 -31.92 26.00
CA HIS A 138 10.58 -32.24 26.81
C HIS A 138 10.24 -31.91 28.27
N SER A 139 9.50 -32.81 28.90
CA SER A 139 9.25 -32.82 30.33
C SER A 139 10.56 -33.13 31.07
N ALA A 140 11.14 -32.11 31.68
CA ALA A 140 12.15 -32.25 32.72
C ALA A 140 11.45 -32.53 34.05
N HIS A 141 11.58 -33.75 34.56
CA HIS A 141 11.31 -34.05 35.97
C HIS A 141 12.57 -33.82 36.81
N GLN A 142 12.47 -32.91 37.78
CA GLN A 142 13.34 -32.91 38.96
C GLN A 142 12.69 -33.77 40.05
N VAL A 143 13.43 -34.76 40.56
CA VAL A 143 13.27 -35.25 41.94
C VAL A 143 14.65 -35.46 42.54
N SER A 144 14.81 -34.89 43.73
CA SER A 144 15.96 -34.91 44.62
C SER A 144 16.35 -36.32 45.12
N GLN A 145 17.64 -36.55 45.38
CA GLN A 145 18.23 -36.97 46.68
C GLN A 145 19.55 -37.79 46.54
N HIS A 146 20.53 -37.37 47.34
CA HIS A 146 21.54 -38.15 48.09
C HIS A 146 22.63 -39.01 47.40
N ASN A 147 23.86 -38.53 47.57
CA ASN A 147 25.08 -39.18 48.10
C ASN A 147 25.60 -40.52 47.54
N GLN A 148 26.75 -40.38 46.84
CA GLN A 148 28.02 -41.09 47.06
C GLN A 148 28.20 -42.56 46.58
N PRO A 149 29.46 -42.97 46.30
CA PRO A 149 30.02 -43.09 44.94
C PRO A 149 30.21 -44.57 44.57
N VAL A 150 30.82 -44.89 43.41
CA VAL A 150 31.83 -45.98 43.23
C VAL A 150 32.10 -46.29 41.74
N THR A 151 33.38 -46.12 41.38
CA THR A 151 34.22 -46.74 40.33
C THR A 151 33.68 -47.08 38.93
N GLU A 152 34.30 -46.39 37.97
CA GLU A 152 34.80 -46.85 36.67
C GLU A 152 35.08 -48.36 36.52
N VAL A 153 34.42 -49.02 35.55
CA VAL A 153 34.99 -50.09 34.69
C VAL A 153 34.22 -50.13 33.35
N LYS A 154 34.92 -49.98 32.22
CA LYS A 154 34.53 -50.52 30.89
C LYS A 154 35.42 -51.75 30.61
N PRO A 155 35.15 -52.58 29.58
CA PRO A 155 33.88 -53.15 29.10
C PRO A 155 34.03 -54.68 28.85
N ALA A 156 32.97 -55.39 28.45
CA ALA A 156 33.11 -56.67 27.76
C ALA A 156 32.05 -56.83 26.66
N LYS A 157 32.53 -56.94 25.42
CA LYS A 157 31.73 -57.19 24.21
C LYS A 157 31.33 -58.67 24.14
N SER A 158 30.12 -58.94 23.66
CA SER A 158 29.80 -60.17 22.94
C SER A 158 28.64 -59.89 21.94
N PRO A 159 28.46 -60.71 20.88
CA PRO A 159 28.45 -60.15 19.53
C PRO A 159 27.14 -60.33 18.72
N LYS A 160 27.08 -59.60 17.60
CA LYS A 160 26.21 -59.77 16.41
C LYS A 160 24.73 -59.37 16.50
N LYS A 161 24.44 -58.21 15.87
CA LYS A 161 23.63 -58.14 14.63
C LYS A 161 23.89 -56.82 13.87
N ARG A 162 25.00 -56.78 13.12
CA ARG A 162 25.38 -55.67 12.21
C ARG A 162 24.45 -55.50 10.98
N ARG A 163 23.30 -56.18 10.92
CA ARG A 163 22.33 -56.10 9.80
C ARG A 163 21.17 -55.11 10.04
N GLY A 164 21.07 -54.50 11.22
CA GLY A 164 20.07 -53.46 11.55
C GLY A 164 20.57 -52.02 11.42
N LEU A 165 21.82 -51.74 11.83
CA LEU A 165 22.40 -50.39 11.77
C LEU A 165 22.61 -49.86 10.34
N LEU A 166 22.99 -50.73 9.39
CA LEU A 166 23.13 -50.34 7.98
C LEU A 166 21.77 -49.98 7.35
N LYS A 167 20.67 -50.60 7.78
CA LYS A 167 19.32 -50.28 7.29
C LYS A 167 18.85 -48.91 7.83
N TRP A 168 19.08 -48.63 9.11
CA TRP A 168 18.76 -47.32 9.70
C TRP A 168 19.67 -46.20 9.16
N ALA A 169 20.94 -46.48 8.89
CA ALA A 169 21.83 -45.54 8.20
C ALA A 169 21.36 -45.26 6.77
N LEU A 170 20.97 -46.28 6.01
CA LEU A 170 20.42 -46.12 4.66
C LEU A 170 19.10 -45.33 4.66
N ILE A 171 18.19 -45.63 5.59
CA ILE A 171 16.93 -44.87 5.76
C ILE A 171 17.22 -43.42 6.15
N GLY A 172 18.19 -43.17 7.02
CA GLY A 172 18.62 -41.82 7.38
C GLY A 172 19.20 -41.05 6.20
N VAL A 173 20.04 -41.69 5.38
CA VAL A 173 20.61 -41.09 4.15
C VAL A 173 19.52 -40.79 3.13
N VAL A 174 18.59 -41.72 2.89
CA VAL A 174 17.46 -41.52 1.98
C VAL A 174 16.54 -40.42 2.49
N GLY A 175 16.25 -40.38 3.79
CA GLY A 175 15.46 -39.32 4.42
C GLY A 175 16.12 -37.95 4.29
N ALA A 176 17.43 -37.86 4.52
CA ALA A 176 18.19 -36.63 4.34
C ALA A 176 18.23 -36.18 2.88
N ALA A 177 18.39 -37.10 1.93
CA ALA A 177 18.34 -36.80 0.50
C ALA A 177 16.96 -36.29 0.07
N LEU A 178 15.87 -36.90 0.57
CA LEU A 178 14.50 -36.44 0.34
C LEU A 178 14.27 -35.05 0.90
N LEU A 179 14.72 -34.80 2.14
CA LEU A 179 14.61 -33.48 2.76
C LEU A 179 15.39 -32.42 1.98
N ALA A 180 16.64 -32.73 1.57
CA ALA A 180 17.43 -31.83 0.74
C ALA A 180 16.74 -31.53 -0.61
N THR A 181 16.10 -32.54 -1.21
CA THR A 181 15.34 -32.38 -2.46
C THR A 181 14.11 -31.48 -2.26
N VAL A 182 13.32 -31.73 -1.21
CA VAL A 182 12.14 -30.89 -0.89
C VAL A 182 12.56 -29.45 -0.60
N SER A 183 13.64 -29.25 0.15
CA SER A 183 14.19 -27.92 0.42
C SER A 183 14.70 -27.22 -0.85
N ALA A 184 15.39 -27.94 -1.74
CA ALA A 184 15.86 -27.39 -3.01
C ALA A 184 14.70 -26.99 -3.93
N VAL A 185 13.66 -27.83 -4.01
CA VAL A 185 12.43 -27.51 -4.77
C VAL A 185 11.69 -26.33 -4.14
N GLY A 186 11.55 -26.30 -2.81
CA GLY A 186 10.91 -25.20 -2.09
C GLY A 186 11.65 -23.87 -2.28
N TRP A 187 12.98 -23.88 -2.20
CA TRP A 187 13.81 -22.73 -2.52
C TRP A 187 13.62 -22.28 -3.98
N TYR A 188 13.66 -23.20 -4.94
CA TYR A 188 13.50 -22.90 -6.36
C TYR A 188 12.13 -22.26 -6.63
N LEU A 189 11.04 -22.85 -6.16
CA LEU A 189 9.69 -22.31 -6.31
C LEU A 189 9.58 -20.92 -5.68
N SER A 190 10.15 -20.71 -4.50
CA SER A 190 10.19 -19.39 -3.83
C SER A 190 11.00 -18.36 -4.61
N ALA A 191 12.11 -18.78 -5.22
CA ALA A 191 12.99 -17.93 -6.01
C ALA A 191 12.39 -17.52 -7.37
N LEU A 192 11.40 -18.27 -7.89
CA LEU A 192 10.65 -17.89 -9.10
C LEU A 192 9.55 -16.87 -8.83
N GLN A 193 9.06 -16.77 -7.60
CA GLN A 193 8.03 -15.80 -7.21
C GLN A 193 8.60 -14.37 -7.23
N PRO A 194 7.72 -13.35 -7.38
CA PRO A 194 8.08 -11.94 -7.29
C PRO A 194 9.01 -11.60 -6.13
N ARG A 195 9.97 -10.71 -6.36
CA ARG A 195 10.93 -10.26 -5.35
C ARG A 195 10.22 -9.45 -4.27
N THR A 196 9.35 -8.54 -4.68
CA THR A 196 8.54 -7.68 -3.81
C THR A 196 7.05 -7.88 -4.10
N ARG A 197 6.20 -7.40 -3.21
CA ARG A 197 4.75 -7.34 -3.45
C ARG A 197 4.34 -6.07 -4.21
N ASP A 198 5.06 -4.99 -3.95
CA ASP A 198 4.82 -3.71 -4.61
C ASP A 198 5.81 -3.54 -5.77
N PRO A 199 5.35 -3.02 -6.91
CA PRO A 199 6.20 -2.81 -8.07
C PRO A 199 7.24 -1.74 -7.75
N VAL A 200 8.51 -2.14 -7.80
CA VAL A 200 9.65 -1.22 -7.88
C VAL A 200 10.37 -1.57 -9.16
N TYR A 201 10.47 -0.58 -10.04
CA TYR A 201 11.01 -0.77 -11.37
C TYR A 201 12.52 -0.54 -11.39
N SER A 202 13.20 -1.19 -12.32
CA SER A 202 14.61 -0.96 -12.59
C SER A 202 14.89 -1.07 -14.07
N VAL A 203 15.77 -0.21 -14.57
CA VAL A 203 16.22 -0.24 -15.95
C VAL A 203 17.38 -1.24 -16.05
N VAL A 204 17.21 -2.27 -16.88
CA VAL A 204 18.17 -3.33 -17.11
C VAL A 204 18.51 -3.38 -18.59
N THR A 205 19.80 -3.25 -18.90
CA THR A 205 20.30 -3.36 -20.28
C THR A 205 20.88 -4.75 -20.50
N VAL A 206 20.33 -5.45 -21.50
CA VAL A 206 20.85 -6.72 -22.01
C VAL A 206 21.68 -6.42 -23.25
N GLU A 207 23.00 -6.61 -23.14
CA GLU A 207 23.93 -6.36 -24.24
C GLU A 207 23.85 -7.46 -25.31
N GLN A 208 24.21 -7.09 -26.54
CA GLN A 208 24.27 -8.07 -27.62
C GLN A 208 25.34 -9.12 -27.33
N GLY A 209 24.95 -10.40 -27.35
CA GLY A 209 25.84 -11.52 -27.06
C GLY A 209 25.95 -11.90 -25.58
N SER A 210 25.24 -11.21 -24.67
CA SER A 210 25.17 -11.64 -23.26
C SER A 210 24.61 -13.05 -23.13
N GLY A 211 25.28 -13.91 -22.35
CA GLY A 211 24.76 -15.23 -22.03
C GLY A 211 23.65 -15.18 -20.98
N THR A 212 22.84 -16.24 -20.89
CA THR A 212 21.75 -16.32 -19.89
C THR A 212 22.23 -16.07 -18.45
N SER A 213 23.45 -16.50 -18.12
CA SER A 213 24.03 -16.31 -16.78
C SER A 213 24.39 -14.85 -16.51
N ASP A 214 24.84 -14.11 -17.53
CA ASP A 214 25.20 -12.69 -17.41
C ASP A 214 23.91 -11.87 -17.22
N ILE A 215 22.90 -12.15 -18.04
CA ILE A 215 21.56 -11.56 -17.92
C ILE A 215 20.98 -11.82 -16.53
N ALA A 216 21.03 -13.07 -16.06
CA ALA A 216 20.53 -13.44 -14.75
C ALA A 216 21.26 -12.72 -13.61
N THR A 217 22.57 -12.51 -13.76
CA THR A 217 23.39 -11.80 -12.78
C THR A 217 23.02 -10.32 -12.73
N GLU A 218 22.85 -9.70 -13.90
CA GLU A 218 22.44 -8.29 -13.99
C GLU A 218 21.02 -8.10 -13.41
N LEU A 219 20.06 -8.98 -13.74
CA LEU A 219 18.71 -8.94 -13.16
C LEU A 219 18.72 -9.05 -11.63
N GLN A 220 19.62 -9.87 -11.06
CA GLN A 220 19.73 -10.00 -9.61
C GLN A 220 20.41 -8.76 -8.98
N LYS A 221 21.44 -8.23 -9.63
CA LYS A 221 22.20 -7.05 -9.20
C LYS A 221 21.31 -5.81 -9.18
N SER A 222 20.50 -5.62 -10.22
CA SER A 222 19.50 -4.56 -10.34
C SER A 222 18.24 -4.83 -9.53
N ALA A 223 18.29 -5.79 -8.59
CA ALA A 223 17.21 -6.10 -7.68
C ALA A 223 15.85 -6.42 -8.33
N VAL A 224 15.84 -6.90 -9.58
CA VAL A 224 14.61 -7.32 -10.27
C VAL A 224 14.20 -8.73 -9.81
N ILE A 225 15.16 -9.65 -9.70
CA ILE A 225 14.91 -11.04 -9.27
C ILE A 225 15.58 -11.39 -7.94
N LYS A 226 15.14 -12.48 -7.30
CA LYS A 226 15.74 -13.01 -6.06
C LYS A 226 17.03 -13.79 -6.32
N SER A 227 17.10 -14.53 -7.43
CA SER A 227 18.23 -15.44 -7.70
C SER A 227 18.52 -15.64 -9.18
N ALA A 228 19.74 -15.28 -9.59
CA ALA A 228 20.29 -15.54 -10.90
C ALA A 228 20.35 -17.04 -11.23
N ARG A 229 20.64 -17.89 -10.22
CA ARG A 229 20.67 -19.35 -10.38
C ARG A 229 19.28 -19.89 -10.72
N ALA A 230 18.24 -19.44 -10.01
CA ALA A 230 16.87 -19.88 -10.28
C ALA A 230 16.41 -19.45 -11.68
N PHE A 231 16.72 -18.23 -12.11
CA PHE A 231 16.44 -17.75 -13.46
C PHE A 231 17.16 -18.58 -14.55
N THR A 232 18.44 -18.90 -14.33
CA THR A 232 19.23 -19.74 -15.25
C THR A 232 18.67 -21.16 -15.33
N ILE A 233 18.23 -21.74 -14.21
CA ILE A 233 17.56 -23.06 -14.20
C ILE A 233 16.23 -22.98 -14.94
N TYR A 234 15.41 -21.95 -14.66
CA TYR A 234 14.12 -21.74 -15.29
C TYR A 234 14.23 -21.70 -16.82
N THR A 235 15.04 -20.78 -17.35
CA THR A 235 15.24 -20.59 -18.81
C THR A 235 15.70 -21.87 -19.51
N ARG A 236 16.57 -22.66 -18.88
CA ARG A 236 17.01 -23.96 -19.41
C ARG A 236 15.89 -25.01 -19.41
N LEU A 237 15.06 -25.06 -18.36
CA LEU A 237 13.99 -26.06 -18.23
C LEU A 237 12.74 -25.70 -19.04
N SER A 238 12.41 -24.42 -19.15
CA SER A 238 11.25 -23.93 -19.90
C SER A 238 11.49 -23.85 -21.40
N GLY A 239 12.76 -23.94 -21.84
CA GLY A 239 13.15 -23.79 -23.24
C GLY A 239 13.21 -22.33 -23.71
N VAL A 240 13.05 -21.36 -22.81
CA VAL A 240 13.24 -19.94 -23.11
C VAL A 240 14.74 -19.66 -23.27
N ASN A 241 15.22 -19.71 -24.51
CA ASN A 241 16.62 -19.54 -24.86
C ASN A 241 16.90 -18.32 -25.75
N ASN A 242 15.86 -17.65 -26.25
CA ASN A 242 15.97 -16.51 -27.16
C ASN A 242 15.76 -15.16 -26.43
N LEU A 243 16.53 -14.91 -25.38
CA LEU A 243 16.49 -13.64 -24.64
C LEU A 243 17.05 -12.52 -25.53
N GLN A 244 16.22 -11.53 -25.87
CA GLN A 244 16.59 -10.47 -26.80
C GLN A 244 17.46 -9.40 -26.12
N ALA A 245 18.46 -8.91 -26.85
CA ALA A 245 19.21 -7.72 -26.44
C ALA A 245 18.30 -6.48 -26.46
N GLY A 246 18.50 -5.57 -25.52
CA GLY A 246 17.67 -4.38 -25.37
C GLY A 246 17.71 -3.80 -23.96
N THR A 247 17.13 -2.60 -23.81
CA THR A 247 16.94 -1.97 -22.49
C THR A 247 15.50 -2.17 -22.06
N TYR A 248 15.33 -2.77 -20.90
CA TYR A 248 14.03 -3.13 -20.33
C TYR A 248 13.83 -2.40 -19.02
N ARG A 249 12.60 -1.94 -18.79
CA ARG A 249 12.16 -1.45 -17.48
C ARG A 249 11.33 -2.56 -16.84
N LEU A 250 11.86 -3.20 -15.81
CA LEU A 250 11.33 -4.44 -15.25
C LEU A 250 10.87 -4.23 -13.81
N SER A 251 9.73 -4.82 -13.44
CA SER A 251 9.19 -4.74 -12.09
C SER A 251 9.75 -5.84 -11.21
N SER A 252 10.16 -5.48 -9.99
CA SER A 252 10.46 -6.46 -8.93
C SER A 252 9.23 -7.21 -8.39
N ALA A 253 8.02 -6.78 -8.77
CA ALA A 253 6.77 -7.48 -8.50
C ALA A 253 6.39 -8.51 -9.59
N ASP A 254 7.15 -8.58 -10.69
CA ASP A 254 6.96 -9.62 -11.71
C ASP A 254 7.67 -10.92 -11.30
N SER A 255 7.09 -12.06 -11.68
CA SER A 255 7.69 -13.37 -11.48
C SER A 255 8.80 -13.64 -12.50
N VAL A 256 9.70 -14.58 -12.19
CA VAL A 256 10.76 -15.00 -13.12
C VAL A 256 10.21 -15.44 -14.49
N PRO A 257 9.12 -16.22 -14.59
CA PRO A 257 8.47 -16.52 -15.87
C PRO A 257 8.05 -15.30 -16.67
N GLU A 258 7.45 -14.29 -16.03
CA GLU A 258 6.99 -13.06 -16.68
C GLU A 258 8.18 -12.24 -17.17
N ILE A 259 9.19 -12.02 -16.32
CA ILE A 259 10.42 -11.31 -16.69
C ILE A 259 11.13 -11.99 -17.87
N ALA A 260 11.26 -13.32 -17.82
CA ALA A 260 11.87 -14.06 -18.92
C ALA A 260 11.07 -13.93 -20.22
N THR A 261 9.74 -13.86 -20.14
CA THR A 261 8.87 -13.65 -21.30
C THR A 261 9.01 -12.25 -21.88
N ILE A 262 9.07 -11.21 -21.03
CA ILE A 262 9.28 -9.82 -21.45
C ILE A 262 10.58 -9.69 -22.26
N ILE A 263 11.67 -10.27 -21.73
CA ILE A 263 12.99 -10.23 -22.38
C ILE A 263 13.02 -11.12 -23.64
N ALA A 264 12.34 -12.27 -23.63
CA ALA A 264 12.32 -13.18 -24.78
C ALA A 264 11.49 -12.63 -25.95
N ASP A 265 10.40 -11.93 -25.66
CA ASP A 265 9.55 -11.29 -26.67
C ASP A 265 10.23 -10.05 -27.29
N GLY A 266 11.30 -9.53 -26.69
CA GLY A 266 11.95 -8.28 -27.09
C GLY A 266 11.03 -7.07 -27.00
N LYS A 267 9.95 -7.16 -26.21
CA LYS A 267 8.99 -6.07 -26.02
C LYS A 267 9.64 -4.99 -25.17
N ILE A 268 10.11 -3.94 -25.83
CA ILE A 268 10.42 -2.65 -25.21
C ILE A 268 9.08 -2.04 -24.78
N THR A 269 8.58 -2.47 -23.63
CA THR A 269 7.25 -2.09 -23.15
C THR A 269 7.28 -0.64 -22.71
N THR A 270 6.47 0.20 -23.35
CA THR A 270 6.13 1.51 -22.82
C THR A 270 5.30 1.34 -21.55
N GLN A 271 5.63 2.11 -20.51
CA GLN A 271 4.91 2.09 -19.24
C GLN A 271 4.19 3.41 -19.01
N ASN A 272 3.15 3.39 -18.20
CA ASN A 272 2.39 4.57 -17.84
C ASN A 272 2.73 4.96 -16.40
N VAL A 273 3.32 6.14 -16.23
CA VAL A 273 3.54 6.77 -14.93
C VAL A 273 2.38 7.72 -14.66
N LEU A 274 1.55 7.39 -13.66
CA LEU A 274 0.46 8.26 -13.24
C LEU A 274 0.95 9.25 -12.20
N ILE A 275 0.81 10.54 -12.49
CA ILE A 275 0.92 11.62 -11.51
C ILE A 275 -0.49 12.10 -11.21
N SER A 276 -1.01 11.72 -10.05
CA SER A 276 -2.35 12.14 -9.59
C SER A 276 -2.37 13.62 -9.19
N PRO A 277 -3.53 14.29 -9.27
CA PRO A 277 -3.71 15.64 -8.74
C PRO A 277 -3.70 15.68 -7.21
N GLY A 278 -3.34 16.82 -6.63
CA GLY A 278 -3.27 17.02 -5.19
C GLY A 278 -2.03 16.42 -4.52
N LEU A 279 -1.03 16.01 -5.29
CA LEU A 279 0.25 15.51 -4.77
C LEU A 279 1.22 16.66 -4.52
N ARG A 280 1.97 16.57 -3.43
CA ARG A 280 3.14 17.40 -3.17
C ARG A 280 4.31 16.93 -4.04
N LEU A 281 5.29 17.81 -4.25
CA LEU A 281 6.46 17.52 -5.07
C LEU A 281 7.20 16.27 -4.56
N ASP A 282 7.42 16.13 -3.26
CA ASP A 282 8.10 14.97 -2.64
C ASP A 282 7.38 13.64 -2.92
N GLU A 283 6.05 13.64 -2.96
CA GLU A 283 5.24 12.47 -3.30
C GLU A 283 5.40 12.12 -4.79
N ILE A 284 5.46 13.13 -5.66
CA ILE A 284 5.73 12.93 -7.09
C ILE A 284 7.15 12.38 -7.29
N LEU A 285 8.15 12.92 -6.60
CA LEU A 285 9.54 12.41 -6.70
C LEU A 285 9.62 10.96 -6.21
N SER A 286 8.90 10.63 -5.12
CA SER A 286 8.80 9.26 -4.62
C SER A 286 8.15 8.28 -5.61
N ILE A 287 7.21 8.75 -6.45
CA ILE A 287 6.67 7.97 -7.57
C ILE A 287 7.78 7.71 -8.59
N LEU A 288 8.52 8.74 -9.00
CA LEU A 288 9.60 8.59 -9.97
C LEU A 288 10.71 7.63 -9.48
N GLU A 289 11.05 7.69 -8.19
CA GLU A 289 11.99 6.74 -7.58
C GLU A 289 11.48 5.29 -7.65
N LYS A 290 10.21 5.05 -7.36
CA LYS A 290 9.58 3.72 -7.51
C LYS A 290 9.53 3.26 -8.96
N GLU A 291 9.40 4.20 -9.88
CA GLU A 291 9.53 3.94 -11.30
C GLU A 291 10.97 3.58 -11.70
N GLY A 292 11.97 3.74 -10.83
CA GLY A 292 13.35 3.31 -11.09
C GLY A 292 14.28 4.42 -11.55
N TYR A 293 13.88 5.68 -11.39
CA TYR A 293 14.77 6.84 -11.54
C TYR A 293 15.63 7.02 -10.30
N ALA A 294 16.92 7.28 -10.47
CA ALA A 294 17.78 7.59 -9.34
C ALA A 294 17.51 9.00 -8.81
N GLU A 295 17.55 9.18 -7.49
CA GLU A 295 17.37 10.48 -6.82
C GLU A 295 18.27 11.58 -7.42
N ALA A 296 19.54 11.25 -7.68
CA ALA A 296 20.49 12.19 -8.29
C ALA A 296 20.09 12.64 -9.70
N ASP A 297 19.48 11.76 -10.51
CA ASP A 297 19.01 12.09 -11.86
C ASP A 297 17.75 12.97 -11.81
N ILE A 298 16.87 12.72 -10.83
CA ILE A 298 15.67 13.53 -10.56
C ILE A 298 16.08 14.95 -10.14
N GLU A 299 17.01 15.09 -9.20
CA GLU A 299 17.50 16.40 -8.74
C GLU A 299 18.23 17.18 -9.85
N ALA A 300 19.02 16.48 -10.68
CA ALA A 300 19.62 17.06 -11.87
C ALA A 300 18.56 17.56 -12.86
N ALA A 301 17.51 16.78 -13.09
CA ALA A 301 16.38 17.13 -13.95
C ALA A 301 15.59 18.34 -13.43
N LEU A 302 15.31 18.41 -12.12
CA LEU A 302 14.65 19.58 -11.51
C LEU A 302 15.49 20.88 -11.65
N THR A 303 16.81 20.72 -11.84
CA THR A 303 17.74 21.83 -12.05
C THR A 303 17.84 22.22 -13.53
N SER A 304 17.88 21.25 -14.45
CA SER A 304 18.01 21.50 -15.88
C SER A 304 16.79 22.20 -16.46
N VAL A 305 15.58 21.82 -16.03
CA VAL A 305 14.32 22.38 -16.54
C VAL A 305 14.06 23.82 -16.12
N ARG A 306 14.93 24.44 -15.32
CA ARG A 306 14.76 25.82 -14.82
C ARG A 306 14.73 26.89 -15.92
N SER A 307 15.20 26.57 -17.12
CA SER A 307 15.11 27.44 -18.30
C SER A 307 13.76 27.34 -19.02
N HIS A 308 12.88 26.42 -18.64
CA HIS A 308 11.59 26.20 -19.29
C HIS A 308 10.72 27.48 -19.28
N PRO A 309 10.05 27.86 -20.38
CA PRO A 309 9.29 29.11 -20.50
C PRO A 309 8.23 29.32 -19.40
N LEU A 310 7.56 28.25 -18.98
CA LEU A 310 6.56 28.30 -17.89
C LEU A 310 7.15 28.77 -16.55
N LEU A 311 8.45 28.56 -16.34
CA LEU A 311 9.17 28.94 -15.13
C LEU A 311 9.84 30.32 -15.25
N ALA A 312 9.55 31.08 -16.31
CA ALA A 312 10.11 32.41 -16.49
C ALA A 312 9.74 33.34 -15.32
N GLY A 313 10.77 33.85 -14.64
CA GLY A 313 10.61 34.70 -13.44
C GLY A 313 10.36 33.93 -12.14
N TYR A 314 10.24 32.60 -12.17
CA TYR A 314 10.16 31.78 -10.97
C TYR A 314 11.51 31.75 -10.24
N PRO A 315 11.55 31.82 -8.90
CA PRO A 315 12.83 31.83 -8.18
C PRO A 315 13.64 30.56 -8.43
N LYS A 316 14.92 30.72 -8.82
CA LYS A 316 15.81 29.60 -9.18
C LYS A 316 15.96 28.56 -8.07
N ASN A 317 15.89 28.99 -6.81
CA ASN A 317 16.07 28.14 -5.64
C ASN A 317 14.73 27.68 -5.02
N ALA A 318 13.58 28.09 -5.56
CA ALA A 318 12.28 27.66 -5.04
C ALA A 318 11.96 26.24 -5.52
N ARG A 319 11.27 25.44 -4.69
CA ARG A 319 10.74 24.13 -5.09
C ARG A 319 9.77 24.32 -6.26
N LEU A 320 9.74 23.37 -7.21
CA LEU A 320 8.78 23.38 -8.34
C LEU A 320 7.39 22.88 -7.92
N GLU A 321 7.01 23.17 -6.68
CA GLU A 321 5.73 22.78 -6.11
C GLU A 321 4.59 23.33 -7.00
N GLY A 322 3.65 22.47 -7.37
CA GLY A 322 2.53 22.82 -8.24
C GLY A 322 2.81 22.92 -9.75
N TYR A 323 4.04 22.67 -10.21
CA TYR A 323 4.39 22.76 -11.65
C TYR A 323 4.45 21.41 -12.36
N LEU A 324 4.70 20.30 -11.66
CA LEU A 324 4.65 18.96 -12.26
C LEU A 324 3.19 18.57 -12.47
N TYR A 325 2.73 18.73 -13.71
CA TYR A 325 1.32 18.61 -14.09
C TYR A 325 0.77 17.19 -13.90
N PRO A 326 -0.43 17.03 -13.33
CA PRO A 326 -1.03 15.71 -13.16
C PRO A 326 -1.52 15.17 -14.50
N ASP A 327 -1.00 14.01 -14.88
CA ASP A 327 -1.40 13.27 -16.07
C ASP A 327 -0.87 11.83 -15.99
N THR A 328 -1.21 11.02 -16.98
CA THR A 328 -0.58 9.72 -17.23
C THR A 328 0.49 9.85 -18.31
N TYR A 329 1.75 9.71 -17.92
CA TYR A 329 2.90 9.86 -18.81
C TYR A 329 3.36 8.50 -19.32
N GLN A 330 3.26 8.31 -20.62
CA GLN A 330 3.87 7.15 -21.27
C GLN A 330 5.38 7.33 -21.37
N ILE A 331 6.13 6.41 -20.78
CA ILE A 331 7.60 6.36 -20.76
C ILE A 331 8.11 5.11 -21.47
N GLU A 332 9.24 5.25 -22.14
CA GLU A 332 10.03 4.15 -22.68
C GLU A 332 11.10 3.74 -21.64
N PRO A 333 11.70 2.53 -21.74
CA PRO A 333 12.71 2.09 -20.80
C PRO A 333 13.91 3.02 -20.62
N ASN A 334 14.27 3.77 -21.65
CA ASN A 334 15.38 4.73 -21.66
C ASN A 334 14.94 6.20 -21.49
N THR A 335 13.65 6.48 -21.28
CA THR A 335 13.18 7.85 -20.99
C THR A 335 13.88 8.34 -19.73
N SER A 336 14.66 9.42 -19.82
CA SER A 336 15.38 10.02 -18.70
C SER A 336 14.44 10.80 -17.76
N ALA A 337 14.88 11.03 -16.52
CA ALA A 337 14.15 11.87 -15.57
C ALA A 337 13.97 13.30 -16.11
N ASP A 338 15.01 13.82 -16.79
CA ASP A 338 15.02 15.12 -17.47
C ASP A 338 13.89 15.25 -18.50
N SER A 339 13.82 14.30 -19.44
CA SER A 339 12.78 14.30 -20.48
C SER A 339 11.38 14.12 -19.90
N LEU A 340 11.22 13.30 -18.85
CA LEU A 340 9.93 13.12 -18.20
C LEU A 340 9.47 14.40 -17.49
N ILE A 341 10.34 15.03 -16.69
CA ILE A 341 10.02 16.26 -15.96
C ILE A 341 9.77 17.42 -16.94
N GLU A 342 10.59 17.57 -17.98
CA GLU A 342 10.35 18.55 -19.06
C GLU A 342 8.98 18.34 -19.70
N LYS A 343 8.63 17.10 -20.03
CA LYS A 343 7.31 16.75 -20.58
C LYS A 343 6.16 17.10 -19.64
N THR A 344 6.34 17.01 -18.32
CA THR A 344 5.31 17.48 -17.38
C THR A 344 5.08 18.99 -17.45
N LEU A 345 6.14 19.78 -17.68
CA LEU A 345 6.07 21.23 -17.82
C LEU A 345 5.51 21.63 -19.18
N ASP A 346 5.89 20.93 -20.26
CA ASP A 346 5.35 21.12 -21.60
C ASP A 346 3.83 20.88 -21.61
N ASN A 347 3.39 19.76 -21.02
CA ASN A 347 1.96 19.44 -20.88
C ASN A 347 1.23 20.54 -20.10
N PHE A 348 1.86 21.07 -19.05
CA PHE A 348 1.26 22.15 -18.28
C PHE A 348 1.13 23.43 -19.11
N ASP A 349 2.20 23.88 -19.77
CA ASP A 349 2.20 25.12 -20.52
C ASP A 349 1.21 25.06 -21.70
N ALA A 350 1.15 23.90 -22.38
CA ALA A 350 0.18 23.64 -23.43
C ALA A 350 -1.28 23.66 -22.93
N ALA A 351 -1.53 23.22 -21.69
CA ALA A 351 -2.86 23.25 -21.09
C ALA A 351 -3.32 24.68 -20.70
N ILE A 352 -2.40 25.62 -20.51
CA ILE A 352 -2.70 27.00 -20.12
C ILE A 352 -3.04 27.84 -21.37
N THR A 353 -4.34 27.89 -21.67
CA THR A 353 -4.87 28.65 -22.81
C THR A 353 -4.74 30.17 -22.66
N PRO A 354 -4.73 30.93 -23.77
CA PRO A 354 -4.78 32.40 -23.74
C PRO A 354 -5.97 32.97 -22.96
N ASP A 355 -7.14 32.35 -23.07
CA ASP A 355 -8.35 32.77 -22.35
C ASP A 355 -8.20 32.61 -20.84
N MET A 356 -7.55 31.52 -20.40
CA MET A 356 -7.23 31.35 -18.98
C MET A 356 -6.26 32.43 -18.49
N ARG A 357 -5.22 32.77 -19.28
CA ARG A 357 -4.30 33.85 -18.93
C ARG A 357 -5.02 35.20 -18.84
N ALA A 358 -5.95 35.47 -19.75
CA ALA A 358 -6.78 36.68 -19.72
C ALA A 358 -7.71 36.71 -18.49
N GLY A 359 -8.37 35.59 -18.17
CA GLY A 359 -9.21 35.46 -16.98
C GLY A 359 -8.45 35.65 -15.68
N ILE A 360 -7.27 35.02 -15.54
CA ILE A 360 -6.36 35.20 -14.40
C ILE A 360 -6.00 36.68 -14.22
N LYS A 361 -5.62 37.36 -15.32
CA LYS A 361 -5.31 38.79 -15.29
C LYS A 361 -6.52 39.65 -14.91
N ALA A 362 -7.73 39.29 -15.35
CA ALA A 362 -8.96 39.97 -14.99
C ALA A 362 -9.28 39.86 -13.49
N GLN A 363 -8.84 38.79 -12.83
CA GLN A 363 -8.91 38.66 -11.36
C GLN A 363 -7.83 39.47 -10.62
N GLY A 364 -6.90 40.11 -11.33
CA GLY A 364 -5.79 40.88 -10.76
C GLY A 364 -4.62 40.01 -10.30
N LEU A 365 -4.53 38.78 -10.80
CA LEU A 365 -3.48 37.81 -10.43
C LEU A 365 -2.44 37.68 -11.53
N THR A 366 -1.20 37.39 -11.14
CA THR A 366 -0.20 36.82 -12.06
C THR A 366 -0.47 35.33 -12.25
N LEU A 367 0.11 34.73 -13.31
CA LEU A 367 0.02 33.28 -13.51
C LEU A 367 0.56 32.51 -12.29
N GLN A 368 1.71 32.92 -11.75
CA GLN A 368 2.29 32.29 -10.56
C GLN A 368 1.33 32.37 -9.35
N GLN A 369 0.69 33.52 -9.11
CA GLN A 369 -0.30 33.67 -8.03
C GLN A 369 -1.52 32.77 -8.26
N ALA A 370 -1.97 32.63 -9.52
CA ALA A 370 -3.07 31.75 -9.85
C ALA A 370 -2.72 30.26 -9.68
N ILE A 371 -1.48 29.84 -9.98
CA ILE A 371 -0.98 28.48 -9.71
C ILE A 371 -0.97 28.20 -8.20
N ILE A 372 -0.47 29.15 -7.39
CA ILE A 372 -0.50 29.03 -5.92
C ILE A 372 -1.94 28.85 -5.45
N LEU A 373 -2.85 29.72 -5.89
CA LEU A 373 -4.24 29.67 -5.47
C LEU A 373 -4.96 28.39 -5.95
N ALA A 374 -4.69 27.93 -7.17
CA ALA A 374 -5.25 26.70 -7.72
C ALA A 374 -4.83 25.46 -6.90
N SER A 375 -3.59 25.43 -6.39
CA SER A 375 -3.14 24.35 -5.50
C SER A 375 -3.90 24.31 -4.17
N ILE A 376 -4.30 25.47 -3.64
CA ILE A 376 -5.13 25.54 -2.43
C ILE A 376 -6.55 25.08 -2.76
N VAL A 377 -7.14 25.58 -3.85
CA VAL A 377 -8.48 25.19 -4.31
C VAL A 377 -8.59 23.67 -4.53
N GLN A 378 -7.57 23.05 -5.13
CA GLN A 378 -7.52 21.60 -5.37
C GLN A 378 -7.55 20.78 -4.07
N GLN A 379 -6.88 21.26 -3.02
CA GLN A 379 -6.81 20.59 -1.72
C GLN A 379 -8.08 20.78 -0.90
N GLU A 380 -8.79 21.89 -1.09
CA GLU A 380 -10.07 22.16 -0.42
C GLU A 380 -11.23 21.36 -1.02
N VAL A 381 -11.25 21.21 -2.35
CA VAL A 381 -12.35 20.52 -3.03
C VAL A 381 -11.95 19.92 -4.38
N SER A 382 -12.38 18.68 -4.61
CA SER A 382 -12.14 17.95 -5.86
C SER A 382 -13.19 18.20 -6.94
N ASP A 383 -14.42 18.61 -6.58
CA ASP A 383 -15.52 18.86 -7.52
C ASP A 383 -15.30 20.16 -8.33
N PRO A 384 -15.16 20.09 -9.67
CA PRO A 384 -14.93 21.25 -10.53
C PRO A 384 -15.96 22.38 -10.43
N ASP A 385 -17.24 22.06 -10.20
CA ASP A 385 -18.30 23.08 -10.12
C ASP A 385 -18.21 23.84 -8.80
N VAL A 386 -17.85 23.15 -7.73
CA VAL A 386 -17.63 23.74 -6.40
C VAL A 386 -16.32 24.54 -6.36
N GLN A 387 -15.28 24.07 -7.06
CA GLN A 387 -13.98 24.77 -7.17
C GLN A 387 -14.13 26.23 -7.62
N ARG A 388 -15.06 26.53 -8.55
CA ARG A 388 -15.31 27.91 -9.03
C ARG A 388 -15.78 28.85 -7.92
N THR A 389 -16.62 28.35 -7.02
CA THR A 389 -17.15 29.13 -5.90
C THR A 389 -16.14 29.24 -4.76
N VAL A 390 -15.36 28.18 -4.49
CA VAL A 390 -14.23 28.24 -3.55
C VAL A 390 -13.16 29.23 -4.02
N ALA A 391 -12.81 29.21 -5.32
CA ALA A 391 -11.90 30.18 -5.92
C ALA A 391 -12.43 31.61 -5.80
N GLN A 392 -13.74 31.84 -6.00
CA GLN A 392 -14.38 33.14 -5.77
C GLN A 392 -14.12 33.65 -4.34
N VAL A 393 -14.37 32.81 -3.32
CA VAL A 393 -14.20 33.20 -1.91
C VAL A 393 -12.75 33.59 -1.62
N PHE A 394 -11.79 32.80 -2.08
CA PHE A 394 -10.37 33.11 -1.88
C PHE A 394 -9.92 34.37 -2.63
N ILE A 395 -10.34 34.56 -3.88
CA ILE A 395 -10.03 35.78 -4.65
C ILE A 395 -10.59 37.02 -3.94
N LYS A 396 -11.81 36.93 -3.41
CA LYS A 396 -12.42 38.01 -2.62
C LYS A 396 -11.59 38.33 -1.38
N ARG A 397 -11.25 37.33 -0.56
CA ARG A 397 -10.41 37.49 0.64
C ARG A 397 -9.04 38.09 0.31
N LEU A 398 -8.41 37.62 -0.77
CA LEU A 398 -7.13 38.14 -1.24
C LEU A 398 -7.22 39.61 -1.64
N ARG A 399 -8.28 40.02 -2.34
CA ARG A 399 -8.53 41.41 -2.74
C ARG A 399 -8.81 42.33 -1.55
N GLU A 400 -9.49 41.80 -0.53
CA GLU A 400 -9.78 42.52 0.72
C GLU A 400 -8.57 42.57 1.66
N GLY A 401 -7.46 41.90 1.33
CA GLY A 401 -6.27 41.87 2.16
C GLY A 401 -6.44 41.08 3.47
N THR A 402 -7.44 40.21 3.55
CA THR A 402 -7.66 39.35 4.71
C THR A 402 -6.90 38.03 4.58
N VAL A 403 -6.87 37.26 5.66
CA VAL A 403 -6.39 35.87 5.65
C VAL A 403 -7.22 35.01 4.70
N LEU A 404 -6.59 34.05 4.01
CA LEU A 404 -7.34 33.10 3.16
C LEU A 404 -8.09 32.07 4.01
N GLY A 405 -7.59 31.75 5.20
CA GLY A 405 -8.31 30.93 6.17
C GLY A 405 -8.32 29.43 5.88
N SER A 406 -7.33 28.91 5.15
CA SER A 406 -7.30 27.53 4.65
C SER A 406 -6.37 26.64 5.49
N ASP A 407 -6.89 25.50 5.98
CA ASP A 407 -6.15 24.56 6.85
C ASP A 407 -5.02 23.86 6.11
N VAL A 408 -5.28 23.47 4.86
CA VAL A 408 -4.35 22.69 4.03
C VAL A 408 -3.00 23.39 3.84
N THR A 409 -2.98 24.72 3.99
CA THR A 409 -1.75 25.51 3.85
C THR A 409 -0.78 25.36 5.04
N TYR A 410 -1.27 25.28 6.29
CA TYR A 410 -0.39 24.98 7.42
C TYR A 410 -0.13 23.48 7.56
N MET A 411 -1.06 22.63 7.12
CA MET A 411 -0.84 21.17 7.07
C MET A 411 0.30 20.84 6.10
N TYR A 412 0.31 21.45 4.91
CA TYR A 412 1.43 21.36 3.98
C TYR A 412 2.76 21.76 4.66
N ALA A 413 2.76 22.87 5.41
CA ALA A 413 3.98 23.29 6.09
C ALA A 413 4.43 22.31 7.19
N ALA A 414 3.50 21.62 7.83
CA ALA A 414 3.81 20.62 8.83
C ALA A 414 4.43 19.38 8.20
N GLU A 415 3.84 18.89 7.11
CA GLU A 415 4.31 17.72 6.36
C GLU A 415 5.65 18.01 5.67
N GLN A 416 5.76 19.13 4.95
CA GLN A 416 6.91 19.43 4.11
C GLN A 416 8.12 19.98 4.90
N PHE A 417 7.88 20.73 5.98
CA PHE A 417 8.93 21.43 6.72
C PHE A 417 9.00 21.08 8.21
N GLY A 418 8.20 20.11 8.67
CA GLY A 418 8.19 19.68 10.08
C GLY A 418 7.68 20.75 11.05
N THR A 419 6.90 21.72 10.57
CA THR A 419 6.26 22.71 11.46
C THR A 419 5.13 22.08 12.27
N VAL A 420 4.66 22.77 13.31
CA VAL A 420 3.57 22.23 14.13
C VAL A 420 2.27 22.23 13.30
N ASN A 421 1.61 21.08 13.20
CA ASN A 421 0.33 20.93 12.51
C ASN A 421 -0.81 21.54 13.34
N ASN A 422 -0.93 22.88 13.33
CA ASN A 422 -2.05 23.58 13.96
C ASN A 422 -2.33 24.95 13.32
N PRO A 423 -3.55 25.51 13.50
CA PRO A 423 -3.95 26.81 12.98
C PRO A 423 -3.12 28.01 13.49
N SER A 424 -2.46 27.87 14.63
CA SER A 424 -1.66 28.93 15.28
C SER A 424 -0.18 28.91 14.89
N SER A 425 0.23 27.93 14.08
CA SER A 425 1.61 27.64 13.73
C SER A 425 2.28 28.83 13.05
N ASN A 426 3.55 29.06 13.39
CA ASN A 426 4.31 30.19 12.86
C ASN A 426 5.05 29.80 11.58
N SER A 427 4.32 29.64 10.48
CA SER A 427 4.85 29.32 9.15
C SER A 427 4.40 30.36 8.13
N PRO A 428 5.26 30.80 7.18
CA PRO A 428 4.84 31.70 6.11
C PRO A 428 3.77 31.09 5.19
N TYR A 429 3.58 29.77 5.23
CA TYR A 429 2.48 29.11 4.53
C TYR A 429 1.15 29.16 5.29
N ASN A 430 1.13 29.48 6.58
CA ASN A 430 -0.11 29.45 7.37
C ASN A 430 -1.02 30.63 6.99
N THR A 431 -1.94 30.39 6.06
CA THR A 431 -2.88 31.40 5.57
C THR A 431 -4.06 31.67 6.50
N ARG A 432 -4.09 31.06 7.70
CA ARG A 432 -4.98 31.50 8.80
C ARG A 432 -4.36 32.59 9.65
N LYS A 433 -3.02 32.66 9.68
CA LYS A 433 -2.27 33.61 10.51
C LYS A 433 -1.75 34.79 9.70
N PHE A 434 -1.27 34.54 8.47
CA PHE A 434 -0.70 35.56 7.60
C PHE A 434 -1.63 35.82 6.41
N ALA A 435 -1.90 37.08 6.12
CA ALA A 435 -2.72 37.49 4.99
C ALA A 435 -1.95 37.34 3.66
N GLY A 436 -2.70 37.12 2.58
CA GLY A 436 -2.15 36.90 1.24
C GLY A 436 -1.91 35.43 0.89
N LEU A 437 -1.19 35.22 -0.21
CA LEU A 437 -0.84 33.88 -0.70
C LEU A 437 0.40 33.34 0.03
N PRO A 438 0.52 32.01 0.20
CA PRO A 438 1.75 31.40 0.69
C PRO A 438 2.91 31.59 -0.30
N PRO A 439 4.18 31.32 0.09
CA PRO A 439 5.35 31.56 -0.75
C PRO A 439 5.36 30.79 -2.08
N THR A 440 4.81 29.57 -2.10
CA THR A 440 4.67 28.72 -3.29
C THR A 440 3.32 28.00 -3.27
N ALA A 441 3.02 27.26 -4.32
CA ALA A 441 1.92 26.29 -4.29
C ALA A 441 2.18 25.24 -3.20
N ILE A 442 1.14 24.45 -2.88
CA ILE A 442 1.20 23.40 -1.84
C ILE A 442 0.99 21.99 -2.40
N SER A 443 0.66 21.87 -3.69
CA SER A 443 0.52 20.61 -4.43
C SER A 443 0.34 20.88 -5.92
N ASN A 444 0.42 19.85 -6.75
CA ASN A 444 -0.09 19.89 -8.12
C ASN A 444 -1.63 19.89 -8.13
N PHE A 445 -2.22 20.23 -9.28
CA PHE A 445 -3.67 20.35 -9.39
C PHE A 445 -4.18 20.06 -10.79
N ASN A 446 -5.44 19.63 -10.87
CA ASN A 446 -6.13 19.49 -12.15
C ASN A 446 -6.35 20.86 -12.80
N LEU A 447 -6.40 20.88 -14.13
CA LEU A 447 -6.69 22.08 -14.90
C LEU A 447 -8.02 22.76 -14.50
N SER A 448 -8.98 22.00 -13.95
CA SER A 448 -10.23 22.55 -13.43
C SER A 448 -10.02 23.58 -12.32
N ALA A 449 -9.05 23.36 -11.41
CA ALA A 449 -8.76 24.30 -10.33
C ALA A 449 -8.19 25.62 -10.87
N LEU A 450 -7.31 25.56 -11.88
CA LEU A 450 -6.79 26.76 -12.53
C LEU A 450 -7.86 27.48 -13.36
N LYS A 451 -8.75 26.73 -14.03
CA LYS A 451 -9.92 27.29 -14.72
C LYS A 451 -10.88 27.98 -13.74
N ALA A 452 -11.08 27.40 -12.55
CA ALA A 452 -11.88 28.01 -11.48
C ALA A 452 -11.29 29.33 -11.00
N VAL A 453 -9.95 29.43 -10.88
CA VAL A 453 -9.28 30.70 -10.56
C VAL A 453 -9.40 31.72 -11.71
N ALA A 454 -9.30 31.27 -12.97
CA ALA A 454 -9.43 32.15 -14.13
C ALA A 454 -10.86 32.68 -14.33
N ASN A 455 -11.86 31.86 -14.02
CA ASN A 455 -13.28 32.14 -14.21
C ASN A 455 -14.10 31.68 -12.97
N PRO A 456 -13.96 32.38 -11.83
CA PRO A 456 -14.70 32.05 -10.62
C PRO A 456 -16.21 32.26 -10.81
N THR A 457 -17.03 31.69 -9.93
CA THR A 457 -18.48 31.93 -9.94
C THR A 457 -18.75 33.40 -9.60
N ASP A 458 -19.70 34.05 -10.27
CA ASP A 458 -20.13 35.41 -9.94
C ASP A 458 -21.04 35.40 -8.72
N THR A 459 -20.42 35.33 -7.54
CA THR A 459 -21.10 35.38 -6.23
C THR A 459 -20.30 36.23 -5.25
N SER A 460 -20.87 36.46 -4.08
CA SER A 460 -20.27 37.28 -3.01
C SER A 460 -20.14 36.52 -1.69
N TYR A 461 -20.01 35.18 -1.75
CA TYR A 461 -19.80 34.38 -0.55
C TYR A 461 -18.51 34.78 0.16
N ASN A 462 -18.52 34.67 1.48
CA ASN A 462 -17.40 35.04 2.35
C ASN A 462 -16.77 33.84 3.02
N TYR A 463 -17.53 32.76 3.19
CA TYR A 463 -17.12 31.56 3.90
C TYR A 463 -17.64 30.32 3.17
N PHE A 464 -16.94 29.22 3.39
CA PHE A 464 -17.38 27.89 3.01
C PHE A 464 -16.93 26.89 4.07
N VAL A 465 -17.62 25.76 4.18
CA VAL A 465 -17.24 24.62 5.01
C VAL A 465 -17.57 23.34 4.26
N ALA A 466 -16.65 22.37 4.29
CA ALA A 466 -16.93 21.01 3.84
C ALA A 466 -17.70 20.26 4.94
N GLY A 467 -18.87 19.73 4.61
CA GLY A 467 -19.65 18.91 5.52
C GLY A 467 -19.16 17.46 5.55
N ASP A 468 -19.45 16.77 6.65
CA ASP A 468 -19.25 15.33 6.83
C ASP A 468 -20.04 14.49 5.80
N ASP A 469 -21.01 15.10 5.12
CA ASP A 469 -21.80 14.52 4.03
C ASP A 469 -21.14 14.65 2.64
N GLY A 470 -19.92 15.20 2.58
CA GLY A 470 -19.14 15.40 1.37
C GLY A 470 -19.58 16.60 0.53
N LYS A 471 -20.47 17.48 1.02
CA LYS A 471 -20.90 18.69 0.32
C LYS A 471 -20.21 19.93 0.87
N THR A 472 -20.03 20.94 0.03
CA THR A 472 -19.53 22.25 0.47
C THR A 472 -20.67 23.24 0.65
N TYR A 473 -20.75 23.84 1.83
CA TYR A 473 -21.77 24.82 2.19
C TYR A 473 -21.17 26.22 2.23
N PHE A 474 -21.75 27.15 1.47
CA PHE A 474 -21.30 28.54 1.36
C PHE A 474 -22.16 29.47 2.19
N SER A 475 -21.57 30.56 2.71
CA SER A 475 -22.30 31.56 3.48
C SER A 475 -21.74 32.98 3.35
N TYR A 476 -22.61 33.96 3.63
CA TYR A 476 -22.28 35.37 3.56
C TYR A 476 -21.82 35.94 4.90
N THR A 477 -22.32 35.43 6.02
CA THR A 477 -21.96 35.92 7.37
C THR A 477 -21.26 34.85 8.19
N LEU A 478 -20.51 35.31 9.20
CA LEU A 478 -19.85 34.41 10.16
C LEU A 478 -20.88 33.59 10.95
N GLU A 479 -22.04 34.16 11.29
CA GLU A 479 -23.11 33.45 12.00
C GLU A 479 -23.67 32.30 11.15
N GLN A 480 -23.90 32.52 9.85
CA GLN A 480 -24.31 31.47 8.93
C GLN A 480 -23.21 30.41 8.76
N HIS A 481 -21.94 30.83 8.72
CA HIS A 481 -20.82 29.91 8.65
C HIS A 481 -20.76 29.00 9.89
N GLN A 482 -20.87 29.57 11.09
CA GLN A 482 -20.89 28.80 12.33
C GLN A 482 -22.08 27.85 12.38
N ALA A 483 -23.27 28.31 11.97
CA ALA A 483 -24.45 27.45 11.88
C ALA A 483 -24.25 26.29 10.88
N ASN A 484 -23.54 26.51 9.77
CA ASN A 484 -23.18 25.46 8.83
C ASN A 484 -22.14 24.48 9.41
N ILE A 485 -21.15 24.97 10.18
CA ILE A 485 -20.18 24.11 10.89
C ILE A 485 -20.92 23.21 11.88
N ASP A 486 -21.71 23.79 12.78
CA ASP A 486 -22.42 23.07 13.83
C ASP A 486 -23.38 22.02 13.28
N LYS A 487 -23.94 22.28 12.08
CA LYS A 487 -24.92 21.40 11.43
C LYS A 487 -24.30 20.33 10.54
N TYR A 488 -23.24 20.66 9.81
CA TYR A 488 -22.74 19.81 8.73
C TYR A 488 -21.31 19.30 8.94
N CYS A 489 -20.49 19.91 9.79
CA CYS A 489 -19.09 19.52 10.02
C CYS A 489 -18.85 19.11 11.48
N ILE A 490 -19.47 18.01 11.90
CA ILE A 490 -19.46 17.56 13.30
C ILE A 490 -18.20 16.75 13.59
N LYS A 491 -17.71 15.94 12.65
CA LYS A 491 -16.52 15.09 12.81
C LYS A 491 -15.29 15.70 12.18
N GLY A 492 -15.43 16.31 10.99
CA GLY A 492 -14.31 16.84 10.22
C GLY A 492 -13.71 18.14 10.77
N CYS A 493 -14.46 18.89 11.57
CA CYS A 493 -14.03 20.18 12.12
C CYS A 493 -13.66 20.11 13.62
N GLN A 494 -13.55 18.91 14.20
CA GLN A 494 -13.16 18.68 15.61
C GLN A 494 -11.65 18.64 15.83
#